data_AF-A0A518FQZ4-F1
#
_entry.id   AF-A0A518FQZ4-F1
#
_cell.length_a   1.000
_cell.length_b   1.000
_cell.length_c   1.000
_cell.angle_alpha   90.00
_cell.angle_beta   90.00
_cell.angle_gamma   90.00
#
_symmetry.space_group_name_H-M   'P 1'
#
loop_
_entity.id
_entity.type
_entity.pdbx_description
1 polymer ?
#
loop_
_entity_poly.entity_id
_entity_poly.type
_entity_poly.pdbx_seq_one_letter_code
_entity_poly.pdbx_strand_id
1 'polypeptide(L)'
;MDVFSMLMPLIPFLFFFALLFLHGRGKTCPSCHEPMPVFQSPLTKTRRQWIVGGYRCPNCGCETDLKGRQVAANTVPDQGALLLGLGMFVVCIAISLLLTCIPLLMLLMRN
;
A
#
# COMPACT_ATOMS: atom_id res chain seq x y z
N MET A 1 -26.38 12.41 -10.94
CA MET A 1 -25.51 11.40 -10.28
C MET A 1 -25.35 11.84 -8.85
N ASP A 2 -25.81 11.04 -7.89
CA ASP A 2 -25.70 11.36 -6.48
C ASP A 2 -24.24 11.37 -6.03
N VAL A 3 -23.90 12.23 -5.07
CA VAL A 3 -22.54 12.33 -4.49
C VAL A 3 -22.06 10.96 -3.99
N PHE A 4 -22.97 10.15 -3.48
CA PHE A 4 -22.71 8.80 -3.02
C PHE A 4 -22.21 7.87 -4.16
N SER A 5 -22.81 7.96 -5.36
CA SER A 5 -22.39 7.18 -6.53
C SER A 5 -21.02 7.62 -7.05
N MET A 6 -20.65 8.89 -6.88
CA MET A 6 -19.31 9.38 -7.23
C MET A 6 -18.23 8.91 -6.24
N LEU A 7 -18.59 8.72 -4.97
CA LEU A 7 -17.65 8.30 -3.92
C LEU A 7 -17.47 6.78 -3.83
N MET A 8 -18.47 5.98 -4.24
CA MET A 8 -18.43 4.52 -4.18
C MET A 8 -17.15 3.87 -4.76
N PRO A 9 -16.62 4.31 -5.91
CA PRO A 9 -15.39 3.75 -6.49
C PRO A 9 -14.13 3.99 -5.66
N LEU A 10 -14.16 4.93 -4.71
CA LEU A 10 -13.03 5.19 -3.81
C LEU A 10 -12.96 4.18 -2.65
N ILE A 11 -14.07 3.52 -2.31
CA ILE A 11 -14.16 2.61 -1.16
C ILE A 11 -13.12 1.47 -1.22
N PRO A 12 -12.94 0.75 -2.35
CA PRO A 12 -11.93 -0.31 -2.43
C PRO A 12 -10.50 0.19 -2.17
N PHE A 13 -10.17 1.39 -2.63
CA PHE A 13 -8.86 2.00 -2.41
C PHE A 13 -8.68 2.44 -0.95
N LEU A 14 -9.68 3.07 -0.34
CA LEU A 14 -9.65 3.45 1.07
C LEU A 14 -9.45 2.22 1.96
N PHE A 15 -10.15 1.13 1.66
CA PHE A 15 -10.00 -0.14 2.37
C PHE A 15 -8.60 -0.73 2.18
N PHE A 16 -8.08 -0.76 0.96
CA PHE A 16 -6.72 -1.22 0.65
C PHE A 16 -5.64 -0.44 1.41
N PHE A 17 -5.70 0.90 1.39
CA PHE A 17 -4.75 1.74 2.10
C PHE A 17 -4.88 1.60 3.63
N ALA A 18 -6.09 1.44 4.16
CA ALA A 18 -6.31 1.18 5.58
C ALA A 18 -5.67 -0.16 6.02
N LEU A 19 -5.79 -1.21 5.21
CA LEU A 19 -5.15 -2.50 5.49
C LEU A 19 -3.62 -2.40 5.47
N LEU A 20 -3.05 -1.69 4.48
CA LEU A 20 -1.60 -1.45 4.43
C LEU A 20 -1.11 -0.67 5.64
N PHE A 21 -1.87 0.35 6.04
CA PHE A 21 -1.54 1.17 7.21
C PHE A 21 -1.56 0.35 8.49
N LEU A 22 -2.61 -0.47 8.71
CA LEU A 22 -2.70 -1.36 9.88
C LEU A 22 -1.57 -2.38 9.92
N HIS A 23 -1.23 -3.02 8.81
CA HIS A 23 -0.11 -3.96 8.73
C HIS A 23 1.26 -3.29 8.95
N GLY A 24 1.37 -1.98 8.71
CA GLY A 24 2.58 -1.19 8.89
C GLY A 24 2.84 -0.74 10.33
N ARG A 25 1.81 -0.69 11.19
CA ARG A 25 1.92 -0.15 12.56
C ARG A 25 2.65 -1.09 13.52
N GLY A 26 3.21 -0.48 14.57
CA GLY A 26 3.69 -1.18 15.76
C GLY A 26 5.05 -1.86 15.62
N LYS A 27 5.80 -1.59 14.54
CA LYS A 27 7.15 -2.13 14.35
C LYS A 27 8.17 -1.23 15.05
N THR A 28 9.18 -1.85 15.66
CA THR A 28 10.33 -1.17 16.27
C THR A 28 11.57 -1.43 15.43
N CYS A 29 12.54 -0.50 15.41
CA CYS A 29 13.81 -0.78 14.72
C CYS A 29 14.53 -1.90 15.50
N PRO A 30 15.02 -2.94 14.81
CA PRO A 30 15.70 -4.07 15.45
C PRO A 30 17.06 -3.71 16.07
N SER A 31 17.63 -2.54 15.73
CA SER A 31 18.93 -2.10 16.24
C SER A 31 18.80 -1.18 17.46
N CYS A 32 18.02 -0.11 17.37
CA CYS A 32 17.89 0.89 18.44
C CYS A 32 16.60 0.78 19.26
N HIS A 33 15.68 -0.11 18.87
CA HIS A 33 14.40 -0.37 19.54
C HIS A 33 13.41 0.82 19.56
N GLU A 34 13.73 1.95 18.92
CA GLU A 34 12.74 3.01 18.71
C GLU A 34 11.56 2.55 17.84
N PRO A 35 10.36 3.13 18.07
CA PRO A 35 9.21 2.91 17.19
C PRO A 35 9.53 3.39 15.77
N MET A 36 9.28 2.52 14.79
CA MET A 36 9.41 2.90 13.38
C MET A 36 8.25 3.79 12.94
N PRO A 37 8.52 4.75 12.04
CA PRO A 37 7.47 5.56 11.47
C PRO A 37 6.55 4.68 10.61
N VAL A 38 5.25 4.87 10.76
CA VAL A 38 4.23 4.18 9.94
C VAL A 38 4.28 4.66 8.48
N PHE A 39 4.75 5.89 8.29
CA PHE A 39 4.92 6.51 6.98
C PHE A 39 6.31 7.17 6.91
N GLN A 40 7.08 6.82 5.89
CA GLN A 40 8.35 7.46 5.61
C GLN A 40 8.26 8.24 4.30
N SER A 41 8.78 9.46 4.33
CA SER A 41 8.79 10.36 3.17
C SER A 41 9.44 9.68 1.95
N PRO A 42 8.80 9.75 0.77
CA PRO A 42 9.36 9.34 -0.52
C PRO A 42 10.81 9.80 -0.76
N LEU A 43 11.15 11.02 -0.31
CA LEU A 43 12.46 11.65 -0.54
C LEU A 43 13.58 11.03 0.31
N THR A 44 13.21 10.37 1.42
CA THR A 44 14.17 9.73 2.32
C THR A 44 14.35 8.24 2.02
N LYS A 45 13.55 7.70 1.08
CA LYS A 45 13.63 6.30 0.67
C LYS A 45 14.76 6.08 -0.31
N THR A 46 15.56 5.06 -0.06
CA THR A 46 16.59 4.62 -1.01
C THR A 46 15.94 3.95 -2.22
N ARG A 47 16.65 3.91 -3.37
CA ARG A 47 16.15 3.25 -4.60
C ARG A 47 15.72 1.81 -4.34
N ARG A 48 16.42 1.12 -3.43
CA ARG A 48 16.06 -0.23 -3.00
C ARG A 48 14.74 -0.25 -2.25
N GLN A 49 14.51 0.65 -1.30
CA GLN A 49 13.24 0.75 -0.56
C GLN A 49 12.05 1.10 -1.45
N TRP A 50 12.28 1.74 -2.59
CA TRP A 50 11.25 1.94 -3.62
C TRP A 50 10.83 0.65 -4.32
N ILE A 51 11.77 -0.28 -4.51
CA ILE A 51 11.53 -1.56 -5.20
C ILE A 51 11.04 -2.63 -4.22
N VAL A 52 11.68 -2.71 -3.05
CA VAL A 52 11.50 -3.78 -2.06
C VAL A 52 10.48 -3.39 -0.98
N GLY A 53 10.23 -2.10 -0.80
CA GLY A 53 9.49 -1.60 0.36
C GLY A 53 10.37 -1.52 1.61
N GLY A 54 9.73 -1.36 2.76
CA GLY A 54 10.41 -1.23 4.05
C GLY A 54 10.71 0.22 4.43
N TYR A 55 11.47 0.38 5.51
CA TYR A 55 11.70 1.66 6.17
C TYR A 55 13.16 1.83 6.58
N ARG A 56 13.62 3.07 6.63
CA ARG A 56 14.88 3.46 7.23
C ARG A 56 14.58 4.09 8.59
N CYS A 57 15.21 3.60 9.64
CA CYS A 57 15.09 4.21 10.95
C CYS A 57 15.72 5.62 10.92
N PRO A 58 15.00 6.68 11.37
CA PRO A 58 15.54 8.04 11.41
C PRO A 58 16.59 8.22 12.51
N ASN A 59 16.61 7.36 13.54
CA ASN A 59 17.54 7.48 14.65
C ASN A 59 18.91 6.85 14.32
N CYS A 60 18.94 5.53 14.07
CA CYS A 60 20.20 4.81 13.84
C CYS A 60 20.52 4.53 12.36
N GLY A 61 19.60 4.85 11.44
CA GLY A 61 19.79 4.60 10.01
C GLY A 61 19.60 3.14 9.56
N CYS A 62 19.19 2.23 10.46
CA CYS A 62 18.91 0.82 10.14
C CYS A 62 17.90 0.71 8.98
N GLU A 63 18.18 -0.08 7.95
CA GLU A 63 17.17 -0.45 6.94
C GLU A 63 16.42 -1.70 7.40
N THR A 64 15.09 -1.67 7.31
CA THR A 64 14.24 -2.82 7.57
C THR A 64 13.33 -3.14 6.40
N ASP A 65 12.89 -4.39 6.34
CA ASP A 65 11.86 -4.82 5.41
C ASP A 65 10.47 -4.37 5.88
N LEU A 66 9.43 -4.68 5.09
CA LEU A 66 8.04 -4.46 5.47
C LEU A 66 7.61 -5.29 6.67
N LYS A 67 8.37 -6.29 7.13
CA LYS A 67 8.09 -7.11 8.32
C LYS A 67 8.81 -6.57 9.57
N GLY A 68 9.63 -5.52 9.45
CA GLY A 68 10.38 -4.92 10.57
C GLY A 68 11.72 -5.62 10.86
N ARG A 69 12.18 -6.51 9.99
CA ARG A 69 13.45 -7.21 10.13
C ARG A 69 14.57 -6.39 9.50
N GLN A 70 15.74 -6.42 10.11
CA GLN A 70 16.92 -5.79 9.53
C GLN A 70 17.28 -6.48 8.22
N VAL A 71 17.50 -5.69 7.17
CA VAL A 71 17.90 -6.22 5.86
C VAL A 71 19.34 -5.84 5.58
N ALA A 72 20.17 -6.83 5.29
CA ALA A 72 21.51 -6.59 4.76
C ALA A 72 21.43 -5.85 3.42
N ALA A 73 22.52 -5.20 2.98
CA ALA A 73 22.53 -4.46 1.72
C ALA A 73 22.11 -5.30 0.48
N ASN A 74 22.34 -6.62 0.52
CA ASN A 74 22.17 -7.52 -0.64
C ASN A 74 20.91 -8.41 -0.59
N THR A 75 19.96 -8.15 0.30
CA THR A 75 18.75 -9.00 0.41
C THR A 75 17.78 -8.71 -0.73
N VAL A 76 17.34 -9.77 -1.41
CA VAL A 76 16.45 -9.76 -2.58
C VAL A 76 14.98 -9.59 -2.12
N PRO A 77 14.13 -8.88 -2.88
CA PRO A 77 12.71 -8.75 -2.56
C PRO A 77 11.97 -10.08 -2.48
N ASP A 78 10.99 -10.14 -1.58
CA ASP A 78 9.99 -11.22 -1.52
C ASP A 78 9.01 -11.05 -2.68
N GLN A 79 9.27 -11.74 -3.79
CA GLN A 79 8.50 -11.65 -5.03
C GLN A 79 7.02 -11.98 -4.82
N GLY A 80 6.70 -12.89 -3.88
CA GLY A 80 5.33 -13.30 -3.59
C GLY A 80 4.51 -12.17 -2.98
N ALA A 81 5.08 -11.43 -2.02
CA ALA A 81 4.41 -10.28 -1.41
C ALA A 81 4.15 -9.14 -2.41
N LEU A 82 5.11 -8.93 -3.32
CA LEU A 82 4.98 -7.92 -4.38
C LEU A 82 3.89 -8.30 -5.40
N LEU A 83 3.87 -9.57 -5.83
CA LEU A 83 2.84 -10.06 -6.74
C LEU A 83 1.45 -10.00 -6.11
N LEU A 84 1.33 -10.37 -4.82
CA LEU A 84 0.07 -10.31 -4.08
C LEU A 84 -0.44 -8.88 -3.96
N GLY A 85 0.44 -7.93 -3.62
CA GLY A 85 0.09 -6.50 -3.55
C GLY A 85 -0.37 -5.95 -4.90
N LEU A 86 0.32 -6.30 -5.98
CA LEU A 86 -0.07 -5.92 -7.35
C LEU A 86 -1.43 -6.52 -7.73
N GLY A 87 -1.64 -7.81 -7.43
CA GLY A 87 -2.90 -8.50 -7.69
C GLY A 87 -4.07 -7.86 -6.95
N MET A 88 -3.90 -7.57 -5.66
CA MET A 88 -4.92 -6.84 -4.88
C MET A 88 -5.23 -5.46 -5.46
N PHE A 89 -4.22 -4.73 -5.91
CA PHE A 89 -4.42 -3.41 -6.53
C PHE A 89 -5.23 -3.50 -7.83
N VAL A 90 -4.93 -4.48 -8.69
CA VAL A 90 -5.70 -4.74 -9.92
C VAL A 90 -7.15 -5.11 -9.60
N VAL A 91 -7.38 -5.91 -8.56
CA VAL A 91 -8.74 -6.24 -8.09
C VAL A 91 -9.49 -4.98 -7.65
N CYS A 92 -8.86 -4.06 -6.92
CA CYS A 92 -9.48 -2.79 -6.54
C CYS A 92 -9.88 -1.96 -7.78
N ILE A 93 -9.03 -1.90 -8.81
CA ILE A 93 -9.35 -1.23 -10.08
C ILE A 93 -10.56 -1.89 -10.74
N ALA A 94 -10.56 -3.22 -10.87
CA ALA A 94 -11.64 -3.96 -11.51
C ALA A 94 -12.99 -3.73 -10.81
N ILE A 95 -13.02 -3.80 -9.47
CA ILE A 95 -14.22 -3.52 -8.69
C ILE A 95 -14.67 -2.07 -8.91
N SER A 96 -13.76 -1.12 -8.85
CA SER A 96 -14.08 0.31 -9.03
C SER A 96 -14.69 0.57 -10.41
N LEU A 97 -14.15 -0.06 -11.46
CA LEU A 97 -14.70 0.01 -12.81
C LEU A 97 -16.09 -0.61 -12.90
N LEU A 98 -16.32 -1.78 -12.30
CA LEU A 98 -17.65 -2.40 -12.27
C LEU A 98 -18.69 -1.50 -11.58
N LEU A 99 -18.31 -0.91 -10.43
CA LEU A 99 -19.16 0.00 -9.68
C LEU A 99 -19.51 1.28 -10.47
N THR A 100 -18.66 1.73 -11.38
CA THR A 100 -18.95 2.87 -12.26
C THR A 100 -19.69 2.48 -13.54
N CYS A 101 -19.32 1.37 -14.18
CA CYS A 101 -19.78 1.01 -15.51
C CYS A 101 -21.21 0.43 -15.49
N ILE A 102 -21.56 -0.37 -14.48
CA ILE A 102 -22.91 -0.96 -14.36
C ILE A 102 -24.01 0.12 -14.29
N PRO A 103 -23.96 1.09 -13.36
CA PRO A 103 -25.00 2.13 -13.30
C PRO A 103 -25.01 3.03 -14.54
N LEU A 104 -23.85 3.29 -15.15
CA LEU A 104 -23.76 4.03 -16.42
C LEU A 104 -24.47 3.28 -17.55
N LEU A 105 -24.24 1.98 -17.69
CA LEU A 105 -24.91 1.13 -18.68
C LEU A 105 -26.42 1.10 -18.46
N MET A 106 -26.88 0.94 -17.21
CA MET A 106 -28.32 0.97 -16.90
C MET A 106 -28.97 2.32 -17.25
N LEU A 107 -28.25 3.44 -17.03
CA LEU A 107 -28.70 4.77 -17.44
C LEU A 107 -28.81 4.89 -18.96
N LEU A 108 -27.80 4.40 -19.70
CA LEU A 108 -27.79 4.43 -21.16
C LEU A 108 -28.86 3.54 -21.78
N MET A 109 -29.20 2.40 -21.19
CA MET A 109 -30.28 1.53 -21.68
C MET A 109 -31.68 2.03 -21.35
N ARG A 110 -31.82 2.96 -20.40
CA ARG A 110 -33.11 3.53 -19.99
C ARG A 110 -33.52 4.74 -20.82
N ASN A 111 -32.56 5.38 -21.49
CA ASN A 111 -32.72 6.59 -22.29
C ASN A 111 -32.83 6.25 -23.79
#